data_AF-A0A4R8UUZ0-F1
#
_entry.id   AF-A0A4R8UUZ0-F1
#
_cell.length_a   1.000
_cell.length_b   1.000
_cell.length_c   1.000
_cell.angle_alpha   90.00
_cell.angle_beta   90.00
_cell.angle_gamma   90.00
#
_symmetry.space_group_name_H-M   'P 1'
#
loop_
_entity.id
_entity.type
_entity.pdbx_description
1 polymer ?
#
loop_
_entity_poly.entity_id
_entity_poly.type
_entity_poly.pdbx_seq_one_letter_code
_entity_poly.pdbx_strand_id
1 'polypeptide(L)' 'MLQNLTGWHFLVILVVILLLFGAPKLPGLARSLGQSMKIFKSEITPDRTESNRAGTDDSTDAGTDSSGPPNPKA' A
#
# COMPACT_ATOMS: atom_id res chain seq x y z
N MET A 1 32.50 8.75 14.57
CA MET A 1 31.28 9.39 15.11
C MET A 1 30.12 9.36 14.10
N LEU A 2 29.83 8.21 13.46
CA LEU A 2 28.77 8.06 12.44
C LEU A 2 28.00 6.73 12.59
N GLN A 3 28.21 5.99 13.67
CA GLN A 3 27.68 4.64 13.86
C GLN A 3 26.36 4.59 14.65
N ASN A 4 25.76 5.76 14.95
CA ASN A 4 24.50 5.85 15.68
C ASN A 4 23.28 6.07 14.77
N LEU A 5 23.41 5.90 13.45
CA LEU A 5 22.28 5.82 12.52
C LEU A 5 21.62 4.44 12.66
N THR A 6 21.14 4.18 13.86
CA THR A 6 20.41 2.98 14.20
C THR A 6 19.11 3.00 13.40
N GLY A 7 18.97 2.03 12.50
CA GLY A 7 17.71 1.75 11.79
C GLY A 7 16.51 1.59 12.74
N TRP A 8 16.76 1.45 14.05
CA TRP A 8 15.78 1.56 15.11
C TRP A 8 14.94 2.85 15.05
N HIS A 9 15.51 3.99 14.63
CA HIS A 9 14.76 5.23 14.51
C HIS A 9 13.64 5.12 13.46
N PHE A 10 13.89 4.44 12.34
CA PHE A 10 12.85 4.20 11.32
C PHE A 10 11.70 3.36 11.88
N LEU A 11 11.99 2.38 12.73
CA LEU A 11 10.95 1.57 13.37
C LEU A 11 10.09 2.42 14.32
N VAL A 12 10.71 3.29 15.12
CA VAL A 12 10.00 4.22 16.00
C VAL A 12 9.11 5.17 15.20
N ILE A 13 9.62 5.75 14.12
CA ILE A 13 8.86 6.65 13.24
C ILE A 13 7.67 5.91 12.61
N LEU A 14 7.89 4.67 12.14
CA LEU A 14 6.83 3.83 11.58
C LEU A 14 5.73 3.61 12.62
N VAL A 15 6.08 3.25 13.86
CA VAL A 15 5.11 3.08 14.96
C VAL A 15 4.31 4.36 15.22
N VAL A 16 4.95 5.53 15.25
CA VAL A 16 4.27 6.82 15.43
C VAL A 16 3.29 7.09 14.29
N ILE A 17 3.69 6.83 13.04
CA ILE A 17 2.81 6.99 11.87
C ILE A 17 1.62 6.02 11.95
N LEU A 18 1.83 4.76 12.36
CA LEU A 18 0.74 3.79 12.56
C LEU A 18 -0.24 4.25 13.64
N LEU A 19 0.24 4.89 14.72
CA LEU A 19 -0.61 5.42 15.78
C LEU A 19 -1.45 6.61 15.31
N LEU A 20 -0.89 7.50 14.47
CA LEU A 20 -1.60 8.67 13.96
C LEU A 20 -2.58 8.34 12.83
N PHE A 21 -2.15 7.51 11.87
CA PHE A 21 -2.93 7.19 10.68
C PHE A 21 -3.77 5.92 10.83
N GLY A 22 -3.37 4.99 11.70
CA GLY A 22 -3.98 3.68 11.85
C GLY A 22 -3.50 2.66 10.82
N ALA A 23 -3.51 1.38 11.21
CA ALA A 23 -3.15 0.25 10.35
C ALA A 23 -3.91 0.17 9.00
N PRO A 24 -5.23 0.45 8.90
CA PRO A 24 -5.94 0.31 7.63
C PRO A 24 -5.69 1.45 6.64
N LYS A 25 -5.20 2.62 7.08
CA LYS A 25 -5.01 3.79 6.21
C LYS A 25 -3.67 3.78 5.47
N LEU A 26 -2.63 3.18 6.04
CA LEU A 26 -1.33 3.04 5.40
C LEU A 26 -1.33 2.23 4.09
N PRO A 27 -1.96 1.03 4.02
CA PRO A 27 -2.00 0.28 2.77
C PRO A 27 -2.83 1.01 1.70
N GLY A 28 -3.88 1.74 2.10
CA GLY A 28 -4.67 2.57 1.19
C GLY A 28 -3.85 3.68 0.55
N LEU A 29 -3.12 4.46 1.37
CA LEU A 29 -2.24 5.53 0.90
C LEU A 29 -1.08 5.01 0.04
N ALA A 30 -0.50 3.87 0.42
CA ALA A 30 0.56 3.23 -0.36
C ALA A 30 0.05 2.76 -1.73
N ARG A 31 -1.15 2.16 -1.80
CA ARG A 31 -1.76 1.75 -3.07
C ARG A 31 -2.04 2.95 -3.98
N SER A 32 -2.66 4.02 -3.47
CA SER A 32 -2.97 5.20 -4.29
C SER A 32 -1.71 5.90 -4.79
N LEU A 33 -0.69 6.06 -3.94
CA LEU A 33 0.59 6.65 -4.33
C LEU A 33 1.37 5.74 -5.31
N GLY A 34 1.34 4.43 -5.10
CA GLY A 34 1.97 3.44 -5.98
C GLY A 34 1.36 3.43 -7.37
N GLN A 35 0.03 3.55 -7.48
CA GLN A 35 -0.66 3.66 -8.77
C GLN A 35 -0.26 4.94 -9.51
N SER A 36 -0.23 6.10 -8.85
CA SER A 36 0.24 7.35 -9.46
C SER A 36 1.71 7.28 -9.89
N MET A 37 2.58 6.68 -9.06
CA MET A 37 3.99 6.50 -9.39
C MET A 37 4.23 5.53 -10.54
N LYS A 38 3.40 4.47 -10.67
CA LYS A 38 3.47 3.52 -11.78
C LYS A 38 3.17 4.21 -13.10
N ILE A 39 2.09 5.00 -13.16
CA ILE A 39 1.71 5.76 -14.35
C ILE A 39 2.81 6.76 -14.71
N PHE A 40 3.27 7.54 -13.73
CA PHE A 40 4.35 8.52 -13.94
C PHE A 40 5.66 7.85 -14.41
N LYS A 41 6.02 6.68 -13.85
CA LYS A 41 7.20 5.92 -14.28
C LYS A 41 7.06 5.40 -15.71
N SER A 42 5.88 4.89 -16.07
CA SER A 42 5.58 4.36 -17.41
C SER A 42 5.63 5.45 -18.49
N GLU A 43 5.17 6.67 -18.19
CA GLU A 43 5.26 7.79 -19.14
C GLU A 43 6.68 8.35 -19.28
N ILE A 44 7.47 8.34 -18.20
CA ILE A 44 8.84 8.87 -18.18
C ILE A 44 9.89 7.85 -18.62
N THR A 45 9.55 6.56 -18.72
CA THR A 45 10.47 5.51 -19.16
C THR A 45 10.08 4.99 -20.55
N PRO A 46 10.39 5.72 -21.63
CA PRO A 46 10.23 5.22 -22.98
C PRO A 46 11.30 4.13 -23.27
N ASP A 47 10.83 2.92 -23.60
CA ASP A 47 11.51 1.89 -24.41
C ASP A 47 12.81 1.20 -23.94
N ARG A 48 13.18 1.20 -22.65
CA ARG A 48 14.44 0.52 -22.23
C ARG A 48 14.36 -0.54 -21.13
N THR A 49 13.25 -0.77 -20.45
CA THR A 49 13.20 -1.83 -19.41
C THR A 49 11.79 -2.36 -19.15
N GLU A 50 11.22 -3.09 -20.11
CA GLU A 50 10.11 -4.02 -19.84
C GLU A 50 10.69 -5.33 -19.28
N SER A 51 11.25 -5.29 -18.07
CA SER A 51 11.61 -6.50 -17.33
C SER A 51 11.85 -6.18 -15.85
N ASN A 52 10.78 -6.01 -15.09
CA ASN A 52 10.62 -6.85 -13.91
C ASN A 52 9.13 -6.87 -13.52
N ARG A 53 8.61 -8.08 -13.46
CA ARG A 53 7.21 -8.42 -13.30
C ARG A 53 6.61 -7.75 -12.07
N ALA A 54 5.40 -7.22 -12.31
CA ALA A 54 4.24 -7.31 -11.43
C ALA A 54 4.46 -8.22 -10.22
N GLY A 55 4.60 -7.60 -9.06
CA GLY A 55 4.53 -8.27 -7.77
C GLY A 55 3.47 -7.62 -6.92
N THR A 56 2.28 -8.23 -6.91
CA THR A 56 1.23 -8.08 -5.89
C THR A 56 0.30 -6.86 -6.05
N ASP A 57 -0.40 -6.76 -7.19
CA ASP A 57 -1.75 -6.20 -7.17
C ASP A 57 -2.72 -7.36 -6.96
N ASP A 58 -3.37 -7.36 -5.80
CA ASP A 58 -4.82 -7.51 -5.62
C ASP A 58 -5.22 -8.38 -4.42
N SER A 59 -6.32 -7.99 -3.78
CA SER A 59 -7.03 -8.69 -2.69
C SER A 59 -6.42 -8.59 -1.27
N THR A 60 -6.64 -7.44 -0.64
CA THR A 60 -7.24 -7.50 0.71
C THR A 60 -8.39 -6.52 0.70
N ASP A 61 -9.45 -6.97 0.05
CA ASP A 61 -10.82 -6.58 0.36
C ASP A 61 -11.06 -6.94 1.83
N ALA A 62 -10.89 -5.97 2.72
CA ALA A 62 -11.42 -6.05 4.07
C ALA A 62 -12.81 -5.38 4.07
N GLY A 63 -13.69 -5.90 3.21
CA GLY A 63 -15.13 -5.78 3.34
C GLY A 63 -15.58 -6.45 4.63
N THR A 64 -15.46 -5.73 5.74
CA THR A 64 -16.25 -6.03 6.93
C THR A 64 -17.61 -5.37 6.74
N ASP A 65 -18.51 -6.05 6.04
CA ASP A 65 -19.96 -5.87 6.16
C ASP A 65 -20.63 -7.24 5.99
N SER A 66 -20.33 -8.12 6.95
CA SER A 66 -21.16 -9.27 7.26
C SER A 66 -22.45 -8.78 7.91
N SER A 67 -23.50 -8.53 7.12
CA SER A 67 -24.90 -8.41 7.59
C SER A 67 -25.85 -8.66 6.40
N GLY A 68 -26.44 -9.86 6.34
CA GLY A 68 -27.34 -10.34 5.27
C GLY A 68 -28.67 -9.58 5.15
N PRO A 69 -29.54 -9.94 4.17
CA PRO A 69 -30.22 -11.24 4.18
C PRO A 69 -30.33 -11.95 2.83
N PRO A 70 -30.57 -13.29 2.80
CA PRO A 70 -30.83 -14.01 1.57
C PRO A 70 -32.32 -13.92 1.14
N ASN A 71 -32.51 -13.45 -0.09
CA ASN A 71 -33.43 -13.94 -1.11
C ASN A 71 -34.95 -13.62 -1.00
N PRO A 72 -35.51 -12.86 -1.96
CA PRO A 72 -36.93 -12.93 -2.29
C PRO A 72 -37.13 -13.88 -3.50
N LYS A 73 -37.66 -15.07 -3.24
CA LYS A 73 -38.45 -15.82 -4.23
C LYS A 73 -39.86 -15.98 -3.69
N ALA A 74 -40.78 -15.18 -4.22
CA ALA A 74 -42.23 -15.40 -4.21
C ALA A 74 -42.75 -15.03 -5.61
#